data_AF-A0A7C4DFC0-F1
#
_entry.id   AF-A0A7C4DFC0-F1
#
_cell.length_a   1.000
_cell.length_b   1.000
_cell.length_c   1.000
_cell.angle_alpha   90.00
_cell.angle_beta   90.00
_cell.angle_gamma   90.00
#
_symmetry.space_group_name_H-M   'P 1'
#
loop_
_entity.id
_entity.type
_entity.pdbx_description
1 polymer ?
#
loop_
_entity_poly.entity_id
_entity_poly.type
_entity_poly.pdbx_seq_one_letter_code
_entity_poly.pdbx_strand_id
1 'polypeptide(L)'
;MNLQEQLELCAYYYKKWKKLANSSKSLEEAKKFMKKAFFWLELQSAYLALWSIENLKGKDQKVREKLIIAKANLAKKLADYAEEILREFKF
;
A
#
# COMPACT_ATOMS: atom_id res chain seq x y z
N MET A 1 -2.32 -1.31 14.60
CA MET A 1 -3.35 -1.10 13.56
C MET A 1 -3.86 -2.47 13.13
N ASN A 2 -5.16 -2.73 13.28
CA ASN A 2 -5.79 -3.97 12.83
C ASN A 2 -5.98 -3.96 11.30
N LEU A 3 -6.41 -5.09 10.72
CA LEU A 3 -6.59 -5.19 9.26
C LEU A 3 -7.61 -4.17 8.74
N GLN A 4 -8.73 -4.00 9.42
CA GLN A 4 -9.79 -3.09 8.97
C GLN A 4 -9.26 -1.65 8.86
N GLU A 5 -8.55 -1.18 9.89
CA GLU A 5 -7.90 0.13 9.89
C GLU A 5 -6.88 0.26 8.74
N GLN A 6 -6.10 -0.79 8.45
CA GLN A 6 -5.18 -0.82 7.30
C GLN A 6 -5.91 -0.69 5.97
N LEU A 7 -7.00 -1.42 5.78
CA LEU A 7 -7.78 -1.41 4.54
C LEU A 7 -8.49 -0.06 4.35
N GLU A 8 -9.05 0.52 5.42
CA GLU A 8 -9.69 1.83 5.39
C GLU A 8 -8.70 2.94 5.06
N LEU A 9 -7.50 2.90 5.64
CA LEU A 9 -6.43 3.86 5.34
C LEU A 9 -6.00 3.77 3.87
N CYS A 10 -5.79 2.56 3.36
CA CYS A 10 -5.42 2.36 1.96
C CYS A 10 -6.54 2.84 1.02
N ALA A 11 -7.79 2.51 1.33
CA ALA A 11 -8.95 2.93 0.54
C ALA A 11 -9.11 4.46 0.54
N TYR A 12 -8.88 5.12 1.68
CA TYR A 12 -8.90 6.57 1.80
C TYR A 12 -7.87 7.21 0.86
N TYR A 13 -6.61 6.77 0.92
CA TYR A 13 -5.55 7.36 0.09
C TYR A 13 -5.71 7.02 -1.39
N TYR A 14 -6.13 5.80 -1.74
CA TYR A 14 -6.48 5.46 -3.11
C TYR A 14 -7.53 6.42 -3.67
N LYS A 15 -8.65 6.63 -2.94
CA LYS A 15 -9.72 7.56 -3.36
C LYS A 15 -9.20 9.00 -3.47
N LYS A 16 -8.37 9.45 -2.53
CA LYS A 16 -7.76 10.78 -2.54
C LYS A 16 -6.91 10.99 -3.79
N TRP A 17 -5.98 10.09 -4.07
CA TRP A 17 -5.09 10.20 -5.22
C TRP A 17 -5.84 10.04 -6.55
N LYS A 18 -6.81 9.13 -6.64
CA LYS A 18 -7.69 9.00 -7.81
C LYS A 18 -8.47 10.29 -8.08
N LYS A 19 -9.01 10.93 -7.04
CA LYS A 19 -9.71 12.22 -7.17
C LYS A 19 -8.76 13.30 -7.71
N LEU A 20 -7.55 13.40 -7.16
CA LEU A 20 -6.53 14.34 -7.63
C LEU A 20 -6.13 14.09 -9.09
N ALA A 21 -5.97 12.82 -9.48
CA ALA A 21 -5.70 12.46 -10.87
C ALA A 21 -6.81 12.92 -11.82
N ASN A 22 -8.07 12.67 -11.46
CA ASN A 22 -9.23 13.09 -12.26
C ASN A 22 -9.40 14.61 -12.34
N SER A 23 -8.89 15.35 -11.35
CA SER A 23 -8.95 16.82 -11.31
C SER A 23 -7.66 17.49 -11.83
N SER A 24 -6.70 16.72 -12.32
CA SER A 24 -5.42 17.25 -12.82
C SER A 24 -5.60 18.02 -14.12
N LYS A 25 -4.81 19.08 -14.31
CA LYS A 25 -4.86 19.92 -15.52
C LYS A 25 -3.91 19.44 -16.61
N SER A 26 -2.96 18.55 -16.28
CA SER A 26 -2.04 17.94 -17.22
C SER A 26 -2.06 16.41 -17.12
N LEU A 27 -1.74 15.76 -18.23
CA LEU A 27 -1.59 14.30 -18.28
C LEU A 27 -0.45 13.82 -17.37
N GLU A 28 0.61 14.62 -17.22
CA GLU A 28 1.77 14.29 -16.38
C GLU A 28 1.41 14.27 -14.90
N GLU A 29 0.67 15.27 -14.41
CA GLU A 29 0.14 15.28 -13.04
C GLU A 29 -0.83 14.13 -12.80
N ALA A 30 -1.72 13.86 -13.76
CA ALA A 30 -2.67 12.76 -13.68
C ALA A 30 -1.94 11.42 -13.53
N LYS A 31 -0.89 11.18 -14.33
CA LYS A 31 -0.04 9.97 -14.24
C LYS A 31 0.64 9.86 -12.88
N LYS A 32 1.19 10.96 -12.35
CA LYS A 32 1.83 10.99 -11.03
C LYS A 32 0.86 10.61 -9.91
N PHE A 33 -0.34 11.19 -9.89
CA PHE A 33 -1.34 10.85 -8.89
C PHE A 33 -1.90 9.43 -9.08
N MET A 34 -2.06 8.95 -10.30
CA MET A 34 -2.46 7.55 -10.55
C MET A 34 -1.42 6.55 -10.05
N LYS A 35 -0.12 6.82 -10.22
CA LYS A 35 0.94 5.97 -9.64
C LYS A 35 0.79 5.86 -8.12
N LYS A 36 0.51 6.98 -7.45
CA LYS A 36 0.25 6.98 -6.00
C LYS A 36 -1.04 6.23 -5.66
N ALA A 37 -2.11 6.39 -6.43
CA ALA A 37 -3.35 5.65 -6.23
C ALA A 37 -3.11 4.12 -6.33
N PHE A 38 -2.40 3.67 -7.37
CA PHE A 38 -2.09 2.25 -7.56
C PHE A 38 -1.24 1.68 -6.43
N PHE A 39 -0.26 2.43 -5.92
CA PHE A 39 0.49 2.00 -4.74
C PHE A 39 -0.43 1.64 -3.56
N TRP A 40 -1.38 2.50 -3.22
CA TRP A 40 -2.30 2.26 -2.11
C TRP A 40 -3.26 1.10 -2.39
N LEU A 41 -3.69 0.91 -3.64
CA LEU A 41 -4.52 -0.22 -4.04
C LEU A 41 -3.75 -1.56 -3.92
N GLU A 42 -2.51 -1.60 -4.41
CA GLU A 42 -1.64 -2.78 -4.30
C GLU A 42 -1.34 -3.12 -2.83
N LEU A 43 -1.09 -2.11 -2.01
CA LEU A 43 -0.86 -2.28 -0.57
C LEU A 43 -2.10 -2.86 0.13
N GLN A 44 -3.29 -2.38 -0.22
CA GLN A 44 -4.56 -2.92 0.29
C GLN A 44 -4.71 -4.41 -0.06
N SER A 45 -4.48 -4.77 -1.33
CA SER A 45 -4.55 -6.16 -1.79
C SER A 45 -3.52 -7.05 -1.08
N ALA A 46 -2.31 -6.54 -0.85
CA ALA A 46 -1.27 -7.29 -0.16
C ALA A 46 -1.62 -7.55 1.32
N TYR A 47 -2.16 -6.57 2.04
CA TYR A 47 -2.62 -6.77 3.42
C TYR A 47 -3.72 -7.83 3.50
N LEU A 48 -4.70 -7.77 2.60
CA LEU A 48 -5.78 -8.75 2.55
C LEU A 48 -5.24 -10.16 2.25
N ALA A 49 -4.34 -10.29 1.27
CA ALA A 49 -3.75 -11.58 0.91
C ALA A 49 -2.94 -12.19 2.08
N LEU A 50 -2.11 -11.39 2.75
CA LEU A 50 -1.33 -11.88 3.89
C LEU A 50 -2.23 -12.27 5.06
N TRP A 51 -3.25 -11.48 5.36
CA TRP A 51 -4.23 -11.82 6.38
C TRP A 51 -4.97 -13.12 6.06
N SER A 52 -5.41 -13.31 4.81
CA SER A 52 -6.07 -14.55 4.39
C SER A 52 -5.14 -15.76 4.53
N ILE A 53 -3.87 -15.65 4.13
CA ILE A 53 -2.89 -16.73 4.28
C ILE A 53 -2.63 -17.03 5.77
N GLU A 54 -2.52 -16.00 6.61
CA GLU A 54 -2.32 -16.14 8.04
C GLU A 54 -3.50 -16.86 8.72
N ASN A 55 -4.74 -16.53 8.34
CA ASN A 55 -5.92 -17.18 8.91
C ASN A 55 -6.14 -18.62 8.41
N LEU A 56 -5.80 -18.91 7.15
CA LEU A 56 -6.02 -20.24 6.56
C LEU A 56 -4.87 -21.22 6.85
N LYS A 57 -3.62 -20.73 6.86
CA LYS A 57 -2.41 -21.57 6.90
C LYS A 57 -1.39 -21.13 7.96
N GLY A 58 -1.70 -20.14 8.80
CA GLY A 58 -0.75 -19.59 9.77
C GLY A 58 -0.38 -20.50 10.94
N LYS A 59 -0.81 -21.77 10.97
CA LYS A 59 -0.30 -22.78 11.91
C LYS A 59 0.93 -23.52 11.36
N ASP A 60 1.12 -23.53 10.03
CA ASP A 60 2.28 -24.12 9.38
C ASP A 60 3.51 -23.23 9.60
N GLN A 61 4.58 -23.80 10.17
CA GLN A 61 5.82 -23.08 10.47
C GLN A 61 6.48 -22.47 9.23
N LYS A 62 6.52 -23.20 8.11
CA LYS A 62 7.10 -22.69 6.85
C LYS A 62 6.29 -21.52 6.31
N VAL A 63 4.97 -21.55 6.51
CA VAL A 63 4.08 -20.44 6.14
C VAL A 63 4.33 -19.23 7.04
N ARG A 64 4.49 -19.42 8.35
CA ARG A 64 4.82 -18.33 9.29
C ARG A 64 6.12 -17.62 8.93
N GLU A 65 7.17 -18.37 8.64
CA GLU A 65 8.47 -17.80 8.23
C GLU A 65 8.33 -16.94 6.97
N LYS A 66 7.62 -17.44 5.95
CA LYS A 66 7.33 -16.70 4.73
C LYS A 66 6.46 -15.46 4.98
N LEU A 67 5.48 -15.56 5.87
CA LEU A 67 4.62 -14.43 6.26
C LEU A 67 5.43 -13.31 6.93
N ILE A 68 6.37 -13.64 7.81
CA ILE A 68 7.24 -12.65 8.46
C ILE A 68 8.06 -11.90 7.40
N ILE A 69 8.68 -12.62 6.47
CA ILE A 69 9.47 -12.04 5.38
C ILE A 69 8.58 -11.13 4.50
N ALA A 70 7.37 -11.60 4.15
CA ALA A 70 6.46 -10.82 3.33
C ALA A 70 5.97 -9.54 4.03
N LYS A 71 5.67 -9.62 5.33
CA LYS A 71 5.30 -8.44 6.16
C LYS A 71 6.47 -7.44 6.24
N ALA A 72 7.70 -7.91 6.43
CA ALA A 72 8.89 -7.05 6.41
C ALA A 72 9.09 -6.35 5.06
N ASN A 73 8.90 -7.07 3.95
CA ASN A 73 8.98 -6.50 2.62
C ASN A 73 7.91 -5.44 2.35
N LEU A 74 6.69 -5.62 2.87
CA LEU A 74 5.64 -4.59 2.79
C LEU A 74 6.00 -3.35 3.62
N ALA A 75 6.53 -3.53 4.84
CA ALA A 75 6.99 -2.42 5.66
C ALA A 75 8.10 -1.63 4.96
N LYS A 76 9.05 -2.32 4.31
CA LYS A 76 10.08 -1.69 3.48
C LYS A 76 9.47 -0.89 2.33
N LYS A 77 8.55 -1.48 1.55
CA LYS A 77 7.86 -0.77 0.45
C LYS A 77 7.14 0.50 0.93
N LEU A 78 6.52 0.45 2.11
CA LEU A 78 5.87 1.61 2.71
C LEU A 78 6.87 2.70 3.10
N ALA A 79 8.02 2.32 3.65
CA ALA A 79 9.11 3.24 3.96
C ALA A 79 9.69 3.89 2.69
N ASP A 80 9.97 3.09 1.66
CA ASP A 80 10.48 3.55 0.37
C ASP A 80 9.49 4.54 -0.29
N TYR A 81 8.19 4.26 -0.21
CA TYR A 81 7.14 5.17 -0.68
C TYR A 81 7.12 6.48 0.13
N ALA A 82 7.20 6.39 1.46
CA ALA A 82 7.23 7.57 2.31
C ALA A 82 8.46 8.46 1.98
N GLU A 83 9.60 7.85 1.73
CA GLU A 83 10.81 8.55 1.29
C GLU A 83 10.62 9.23 -0.08
N GLU A 84 10.03 8.53 -1.06
CA GLU A 84 9.68 9.13 -2.37
C GLU A 84 8.79 10.36 -2.19
N ILE A 85 7.79 10.28 -1.31
CA ILE A 85 6.90 11.40 -1.01
C ILE A 85 7.65 12.56 -0.34
N LEU A 86 8.51 12.29 0.65
CA LEU A 86 9.28 13.33 1.35
C LEU A 86 10.22 14.08 0.40
N ARG A 87 10.87 13.38 -0.53
CA ARG A 87 11.72 14.00 -1.55
C ARG A 87 10.94 14.97 -2.44
N GLU A 88 9.65 14.73 -2.70
CA GLU A 88 8.80 15.68 -3.42
C GLU A 88 8.59 17.01 -2.66
N PHE A 89 8.69 17.00 -1.32
CA PHE A 89 8.54 18.17 -0.47
C PHE A 89 9.84 18.95 -0.25
N LYS A 90 10.95 18.58 -0.92
CA LYS A 90 12.29 19.18 -0.75
C LYS A 90 12.84 19.10 0.69
N PHE A 91 12.55 18.01 1.40
CA PHE A 91 13.34 17.59 2.55
C PHE A 91 14.42 16.59 2.11
#